data_AF-A0A924I709-F1
#
_entry.id   AF-A0A924I709-F1
#
_cell.length_a   1.000
_cell.length_b   1.000
_cell.length_c   1.000
_cell.angle_alpha   90.00
_cell.angle_beta   90.00
_cell.angle_gamma   90.00
#
_symmetry.space_group_name_H-M   'P 1'
#
loop_
_entity.id
_entity.type
_entity.pdbx_description
1 polymer ?
#
loop_
_entity_poly.entity_id
_entity_poly.type
_entity_poly.pdbx_seq_one_letter_code
_entity_poly.pdbx_strand_id
1 'polypeptide(L)' 'NSAQGDAKTTDKLVIVLYEETTKTVVQSLDAGMRNQGTANVVVPAFLTGRSVHVWATFVASNDKLYATSQYLGTVVIA' A
#
# COMPACT_ATOMS: atom_id res chain seq x y z
N ASN A 1 -3.22 6.11 -13.30
CA ASN A 1 -3.66 4.90 -14.04
C ASN A 1 -2.83 4.78 -15.31
N SER A 2 -2.08 3.70 -15.50
CA SER A 2 -1.16 3.55 -16.65
C SER A 2 -1.86 3.15 -17.95
N ALA A 3 -3.12 2.72 -17.90
CA ALA A 3 -3.88 2.19 -19.05
C ALA A 3 -3.19 1.02 -19.80
N GLN A 4 -2.28 0.32 -19.13
CA GLN A 4 -1.54 -0.81 -19.68
C GLN A 4 -2.06 -2.14 -19.13
N GLY A 5 -2.12 -3.17 -19.98
CA GLY A 5 -2.53 -4.53 -19.60
C GLY A 5 -3.94 -4.57 -19.00
N ASP A 6 -4.09 -5.30 -17.89
CA ASP A 6 -5.35 -5.46 -17.16
C ASP A 6 -5.65 -4.36 -16.13
N ALA A 7 -4.90 -3.23 -16.14
CA ALA A 7 -5.05 -2.17 -15.16
C ALA A 7 -6.42 -1.46 -15.29
N LYS A 8 -7.24 -1.52 -14.24
CA LYS A 8 -8.56 -0.86 -14.18
C LYS A 8 -8.57 0.27 -13.18
N THR A 9 -9.41 1.26 -13.44
CA THR A 9 -9.62 2.41 -12.53
C THR A 9 -10.11 1.98 -11.15
N THR A 10 -10.82 0.85 -11.08
CA THR A 10 -11.41 0.25 -9.89
C THR A 10 -10.49 -0.74 -9.17
N ASP A 11 -9.24 -0.91 -9.62
CA ASP A 11 -8.30 -1.75 -8.89
C ASP A 11 -8.06 -1.15 -7.49
N LYS A 12 -8.12 -2.01 -6.47
CA LYS A 12 -7.89 -1.65 -5.07
C LYS A 12 -6.41 -1.45 -4.83
N LEU A 13 -6.06 -0.40 -4.12
CA LEU A 13 -4.72 -0.14 -3.63
C LEU A 13 -4.49 -0.94 -2.36
N VAL A 14 -3.46 -1.79 -2.38
CA VAL A 14 -2.94 -2.46 -1.19
C VAL A 14 -1.64 -1.78 -0.78
N ILE A 15 -1.56 -1.37 0.48
CA ILE A 15 -0.34 -0.81 1.10
C ILE A 15 0.16 -1.76 2.16
N VAL A 16 1.48 -1.99 2.16
CA VAL A 16 2.18 -2.74 3.20
C VAL A 16 3.23 -1.85 3.83
N LEU A 17 3.22 -1.79 5.16
CA LEU A 17 4.21 -1.12 5.99
C LEU A 17 4.99 -2.18 6.75
N TYR A 18 6.32 -2.09 6.74
CA TYR A 18 7.20 -2.98 7.50
C TYR A 18 8.14 -2.16 8.38
N GLU A 19 8.18 -2.49 9.66
CA GLU A 19 9.15 -1.94 10.61
C GLU A 19 10.19 -3.00 10.96
N GLU A 20 11.47 -2.70 10.78
CA GLU A 20 12.54 -3.71 10.83
C GLU A 20 12.89 -4.17 12.25
N THR A 21 12.81 -3.28 13.24
CA THR A 21 13.24 -3.53 14.63
C THR A 21 12.38 -4.60 15.30
N THR A 22 11.07 -4.44 15.22
CA THR A 22 10.06 -5.34 15.78
C THR A 22 9.55 -6.33 14.75
N LYS A 23 10.03 -6.24 13.50
CA LYS A 23 9.58 -7.05 12.35
C LYS A 23 8.06 -6.97 12.14
N THR A 24 7.47 -5.84 12.50
CA THR A 24 6.02 -5.68 12.46
C THR A 24 5.58 -5.32 11.05
N VAL A 25 4.50 -5.98 10.60
CA VAL A 25 3.87 -5.72 9.31
C VAL A 25 2.46 -5.17 9.55
N VAL A 26 2.15 -4.04 8.90
CA VAL A 26 0.80 -3.45 8.87
C VAL A 26 0.36 -3.40 7.42
N GLN A 27 -0.90 -3.77 7.17
CA GLN A 27 -1.45 -3.85 5.82
C GLN A 27 -2.75 -3.06 5.75
N SER A 28 -2.95 -2.34 4.65
CA SER A 28 -4.26 -1.85 4.24
C SER A 28 -4.59 -2.53 2.91
N LEU A 29 -5.61 -3.40 2.92
CA LEU A 29 -5.98 -4.21 1.75
C LEU A 29 -6.91 -3.46 0.77
N ASP A 30 -7.43 -2.32 1.19
CA ASP A 30 -8.30 -1.45 0.40
C ASP A 30 -8.09 0.00 0.82
N ALA A 31 -6.89 0.52 0.53
CA ALA A 31 -6.50 1.88 0.88
C ALA A 31 -7.11 2.94 -0.06
N GLY A 32 -7.77 2.51 -1.13
CA GLY A 32 -8.34 3.36 -2.16
C GLY A 32 -8.36 2.67 -3.53
N MET A 33 -8.76 3.40 -4.56
CA MET A 33 -8.82 2.94 -5.94
C MET A 33 -7.72 3.59 -6.80
N ARG A 34 -7.28 2.88 -7.85
CA ARG A 34 -6.23 3.33 -8.78
C ARG A 34 -6.48 4.72 -9.39
N ASN A 35 -7.73 5.12 -9.57
CA ASN A 35 -8.08 6.42 -10.15
C ASN A 35 -8.04 7.60 -9.17
N GLN A 36 -7.96 7.36 -7.86
CA GLN A 36 -8.03 8.44 -6.86
C GLN A 36 -6.74 9.25 -6.77
N GLY A 37 -5.60 8.70 -7.21
CA GLY A 37 -4.30 9.39 -7.20
C GLY A 37 -3.67 9.56 -5.82
N THR A 38 -4.46 9.58 -4.76
CA THR A 38 -4.04 9.66 -3.34
C THR A 38 -4.83 8.67 -2.49
N ALA A 39 -4.23 8.22 -1.38
CA ALA A 39 -4.83 7.33 -0.41
C ALA A 39 -4.35 7.67 1.00
N ASN A 40 -5.19 7.40 2.00
CA ASN A 40 -4.86 7.57 3.41
C ASN A 40 -4.75 6.20 4.07
N VAL A 41 -3.70 5.99 4.85
CA VAL A 41 -3.48 4.74 5.61
C VAL A 41 -3.39 5.08 7.09
N VAL A 42 -4.20 4.41 7.89
CA VAL A 42 -4.14 4.53 9.35
C VAL A 42 -3.02 3.63 9.84
N VAL A 43 -2.04 4.24 10.53
CA VAL A 43 -0.90 3.53 11.10
C VAL A 43 -1.11 3.38 12.61
N PRO A 44 -0.91 2.18 13.18
CA PRO A 44 -1.01 1.98 14.62
C PRO A 44 0.00 2.82 15.41
N ALA A 45 -0.44 3.39 16.53
CA ALA A 45 0.35 4.30 17.36
C ALA A 45 1.64 3.67 17.94
N PHE A 46 1.73 2.35 18.05
CA PHE A 46 2.96 1.69 18.52
C PHE A 46 4.13 1.82 17.54
N LEU A 47 3.86 2.24 16.30
CA LEU A 47 4.85 2.56 15.27
C LEU A 47 5.29 4.03 15.28
N THR A 48 4.68 4.90 16.10
CA THR A 48 5.09 6.30 16.22
C THR A 48 6.58 6.40 16.60
N GLY A 49 7.29 7.30 15.91
CA GLY A 49 8.74 7.49 16.00
C GLY A 49 9.57 6.42 15.29
N ARG A 50 8.96 5.37 14.73
CA ARG A 50 9.68 4.32 14.01
C ARG A 50 9.77 4.62 12.52
N SER A 51 10.86 4.14 11.93
CA SER A 51 11.07 4.15 10.49
C SER A 51 10.41 2.92 9.88
N VAL A 52 9.50 3.12 8.93
CA VAL A 52 8.80 2.02 8.24
C VAL A 52 9.07 2.05 6.74
N HIS A 53 9.27 0.88 6.17
CA HIS A 53 9.36 0.66 4.73
C HIS A 53 7.96 0.50 4.15
N VAL A 54 7.72 1.12 2.98
CA VAL A 54 6.39 1.19 2.35
C VAL A 54 6.41 0.51 0.99
N TRP A 55 5.48 -0.40 0.76
CA TRP A 55 5.19 -0.95 -0.57
C TRP A 55 3.73 -0.71 -0.94
N ALA A 56 3.49 -0.58 -2.24
CA ALA A 56 2.17 -0.48 -2.81
C ALA A 56 1.99 -1.49 -3.95
N THR A 57 0.80 -2.07 -4.04
CA THR A 57 0.36 -2.81 -5.23
C THR A 57 -1.10 -2.52 -5.53
N PHE A 58 -1.53 -2.84 -6.75
CA PHE A 58 -2.92 -2.80 -7.14
C PHE A 58 -3.46 -4.21 -7.35
N VAL A 59 -4.68 -4.42 -6.90
CA VAL A 59 -5.39 -5.69 -6.97
C VAL A 59 -6.70 -5.48 -7.69
N ALA A 60 -7.03 -6.36 -8.64
CA ALA A 60 -8.32 -6.31 -9.31
C ALA A 60 -9.45 -6.37 -8.29
N SER A 61 -10.59 -5.73 -8.59
CA SER A 61 -11.73 -5.65 -7.67
C SER A 61 -12.32 -7.01 -7.25
N ASN A 62 -11.99 -8.08 -7.98
CA ASN A 62 -12.39 -9.46 -7.70
C ASN A 62 -11.30 -10.28 -6.99
N ASP A 63 -10.19 -9.64 -6.58
CA ASP A 63 -9.05 -10.24 -5.88
C ASP A 63 -8.34 -11.38 -6.61
N LYS A 64 -8.48 -11.46 -7.95
CA LYS A 64 -7.88 -12.54 -8.74
C LYS A 64 -6.58 -12.17 -9.45
N LEU A 65 -6.33 -10.87 -9.66
CA LEU A 65 -5.15 -10.38 -10.36
C LEU A 65 -4.45 -9.35 -9.50
N TYR A 66 -3.14 -9.51 -9.35
CA TYR A 66 -2.28 -8.64 -8.56
C TYR A 66 -1.20 -8.07 -9.46
N ALA A 67 -0.98 -6.76 -9.37
CA ALA A 67 0.21 -6.16 -9.96
C ALA A 67 1.45 -6.51 -9.12
N THR A 68 2.63 -6.38 -9.73
CA THR A 68 3.89 -6.42 -8.99
C THR A 68 3.93 -5.26 -7.99
N SER A 69 4.26 -5.55 -6.74
CA SER A 69 4.42 -4.52 -5.72
C SER A 69 5.62 -3.62 -6.03
N GLN A 70 5.47 -2.35 -5.71
CA GLN A 70 6.50 -1.33 -5.86
C GLN A 70 6.91 -0.83 -4.48
N TYR A 71 8.21 -0.71 -4.26
CA TYR A 71 8.75 -0.06 -3.07
C TYR A 71 8.64 1.45 -3.22
N LEU A 72 7.98 2.11 -2.28
CA LEU A 72 7.76 3.55 -2.30
C LEU A 72 8.80 4.33 -1.49
N GLY A 73 9.55 3.64 -0.63
CA GLY A 73 10.57 4.24 0.23
C GLY A 73 10.32 3.99 1.70
N THR A 74 10.98 4.81 2.52
CA THR A 74 10.91 4.76 3.98
C THR A 74 10.31 6.05 4.51
N VAL A 75 9.49 5.97 5.55
CA VAL A 75 8.90 7.12 6.24
C VAL A 75 9.01 6.96 7.75
N VAL A 76 9.26 8.06 8.47
CA VAL A 76 9.18 8.10 9.93
C VAL A 76 7.74 8.42 10.30
N ILE A 77 7.11 7.58 11.11
CA ILE A 77 5.75 7.81 11.60
C ILE A 77 5.78 8.89 12.68
N ALA A 78 5.00 9.95 12.49
CA ALA A 78 4.88 11.07 13.43
C ALA A 78 4.09 10.68 14.70
#